data_AF-A0A2M7MU94-F1
#
_entry.id   AF-A0A2M7MU94-F1
#
_cell.length_a   1.000
_cell.length_b   1.000
_cell.length_c   1.000
_cell.angle_alpha   90.00
_cell.angle_beta   90.00
_cell.angle_gamma   90.00
#
_symmetry.space_group_name_H-M   'P 1'
#
loop_
_entity.id
_entity.type
_entity.pdbx_description
1 polymer ?
#
loop_
_entity_poly.entity_id
_entity_poly.type
_entity_poly.pdbx_seq_one_letter_code
_entity_poly.pdbx_strand_id
1 'polypeptide(L)'
;MRFQKAILIFGLLPLAVAAEPVAGRNGDALLQMCQGAEKVKALSVMCHNYLNGFIDATAYDAKHGGKGSTRFCLGEGDKERIPATLVTWMRAHPDALKQNAGEALHRMLEDRFPCRKK
;
A
#
# COMPACT_ATOMS: atom_id res chain seq x y z
N MET A 1 -14.84 24.50 -63.62
CA MET A 1 -15.15 23.44 -62.64
C MET A 1 -13.94 23.27 -61.73
N ARG A 2 -14.05 23.57 -60.43
CA ARG A 2 -12.99 23.40 -59.42
C ARG A 2 -13.42 22.28 -58.48
N PHE A 3 -12.72 21.14 -58.51
CA PHE A 3 -12.93 20.05 -57.55
C PHE A 3 -11.92 20.18 -56.41
N GLN A 4 -12.40 20.73 -55.30
CA GLN A 4 -11.73 20.74 -54.01
C GLN A 4 -12.25 19.54 -53.23
N LYS A 5 -11.41 18.51 -52.98
CA LYS A 5 -11.79 17.39 -52.11
C LYS A 5 -10.64 16.94 -51.22
N ALA A 6 -10.76 17.40 -49.97
CA ALA A 6 -10.58 16.67 -48.71
C ALA A 6 -9.29 15.85 -48.55
N ILE A 7 -8.29 16.46 -47.92
CA ILE A 7 -7.23 15.77 -47.18
C ILE A 7 -7.86 15.30 -45.87
N LEU A 8 -8.13 13.99 -45.76
CA LEU A 8 -8.49 13.33 -44.49
C LEU A 8 -7.23 13.23 -43.63
N ILE A 9 -7.04 14.19 -42.74
CA ILE A 9 -6.07 14.09 -41.64
C ILE A 9 -6.66 13.12 -40.62
N PHE A 10 -6.24 11.86 -40.68
CA PHE A 10 -6.44 10.88 -39.61
C PHE A 10 -5.68 11.40 -38.39
N GLY A 11 -6.40 12.08 -37.49
CA GLY A 11 -5.86 12.55 -36.24
C GLY A 11 -5.34 11.36 -35.42
N LEU A 12 -4.05 11.36 -35.12
CA LEU A 12 -3.52 10.61 -33.99
C LEU A 12 -4.28 11.10 -32.74
N LEU A 13 -5.28 10.35 -32.30
CA LEU A 13 -5.76 10.49 -30.93
C LEU A 13 -4.66 9.94 -30.01
N PRO A 14 -4.05 10.76 -29.14
CA PRO A 14 -3.25 10.21 -28.07
C PRO A 14 -4.19 9.40 -27.19
N LEU A 15 -3.99 8.08 -27.15
CA LEU A 15 -4.50 7.22 -26.09
C LEU A 15 -3.93 7.77 -24.78
N ALA A 16 -4.71 8.58 -24.08
CA ALA A 16 -4.43 8.92 -22.70
C ALA A 16 -4.52 7.61 -21.90
N VAL A 17 -3.37 6.97 -21.66
CA VAL A 17 -3.26 5.90 -20.67
C VAL A 17 -3.55 6.55 -19.33
N ALA A 18 -4.80 6.43 -18.86
CA ALA A 18 -5.12 6.76 -17.49
C ALA A 18 -4.28 5.86 -16.60
N ALA A 19 -3.36 6.44 -15.83
CA ALA A 19 -2.62 5.71 -14.81
C ALA A 19 -3.63 5.18 -13.80
N GLU A 20 -3.91 3.88 -13.83
CA GLU A 20 -4.77 3.25 -12.84
C GLU A 20 -4.17 3.51 -11.44
N PRO A 21 -5.01 3.78 -10.43
CA PRO A 21 -4.53 3.87 -9.06
C PRO A 21 -3.89 2.54 -8.69
N VAL A 22 -2.55 2.49 -8.72
CA VAL A 22 -1.78 1.35 -8.23
C VAL A 22 -2.23 1.11 -6.80
N ALA A 23 -2.83 -0.06 -6.55
CA ALA A 23 -3.27 -0.45 -5.21
C ALA A 23 -2.12 -0.25 -4.21
N GLY A 24 -2.39 0.41 -3.09
CA GLY A 24 -1.37 0.67 -2.06
C GLY A 24 -0.42 1.84 -2.34
N ARG A 25 -0.82 2.84 -3.14
CA ARG A 25 -0.01 4.07 -3.32
C ARG A 25 0.07 4.93 -2.05
N ASN A 26 -0.99 4.94 -1.25
CA ASN A 26 -1.13 5.72 -0.04
C ASN A 26 -1.89 4.96 1.06
N GLY A 27 -1.91 5.51 2.27
CA GLY A 27 -2.57 4.91 3.43
C GLY A 27 -4.07 4.65 3.22
N ASP A 28 -4.77 5.50 2.47
CA ASP A 28 -6.19 5.30 2.13
C ASP A 28 -6.43 4.03 1.32
N ALA A 29 -5.64 3.82 0.25
CA ALA A 29 -5.74 2.59 -0.55
C ALA A 29 -5.41 1.34 0.28
N LEU A 30 -4.42 1.44 1.18
CA LEU A 30 -4.07 0.35 2.10
C LEU A 30 -5.23 0.04 3.08
N LEU A 31 -5.87 1.07 3.64
CA LEU A 31 -7.05 0.92 4.50
C LEU A 31 -8.20 0.25 3.75
N GLN A 32 -8.56 0.72 2.56
CA GLN A 32 -9.66 0.16 1.78
C GLN A 32 -9.41 -1.33 1.45
N MET A 33 -8.19 -1.66 1.05
CA MET A 33 -7.77 -3.03 0.76
C MET A 33 -7.91 -3.92 1.99
N CYS A 34 -7.37 -3.51 3.14
CA CYS A 34 -7.40 -4.34 4.35
C CYS A 34 -8.77 -4.35 5.06
N GLN A 35 -9.57 -3.29 4.93
CA GLN A 35 -10.95 -3.28 5.43
C GLN A 35 -11.86 -4.24 4.67
N GLY A 36 -11.60 -4.45 3.37
CA GLY A 36 -12.31 -5.42 2.55
C GLY A 36 -11.86 -6.88 2.73
N ALA A 37 -10.78 -7.13 3.48
CA ALA A 37 -10.11 -8.43 3.55
C ALA A 37 -10.98 -9.56 4.12
N GLU A 38 -11.94 -9.25 5.00
CA GLU A 38 -12.87 -10.25 5.56
C GLU A 38 -14.02 -10.59 4.59
N LYS A 39 -14.31 -9.70 3.64
CA LYS A 39 -15.50 -9.79 2.77
C LYS A 39 -15.16 -10.26 1.36
N VAL A 40 -13.97 -9.92 0.86
CA VAL A 40 -13.55 -10.16 -0.52
C VAL A 40 -12.23 -10.91 -0.52
N LYS A 41 -12.24 -12.16 -1.01
CA LYS A 41 -11.05 -13.02 -1.03
C LYS A 41 -9.86 -12.37 -1.75
N ALA A 42 -10.10 -11.69 -2.87
CA ALA A 42 -9.05 -10.98 -3.60
C ALA A 42 -8.40 -9.87 -2.75
N LEU A 43 -9.20 -9.06 -2.05
CA LEU A 43 -8.70 -8.02 -1.15
C LEU A 43 -7.97 -8.62 0.07
N SER A 44 -8.43 -9.79 0.54
CA SER A 44 -7.74 -10.55 1.56
C SER A 44 -6.32 -10.90 1.11
N VAL A 45 -6.19 -11.52 -0.06
CA VAL A 45 -4.89 -11.89 -0.63
C VAL A 45 -4.01 -10.65 -0.84
N MET A 46 -4.56 -9.57 -1.39
CA MET A 46 -3.80 -8.34 -1.61
C MET A 46 -3.32 -7.69 -0.30
N CYS A 47 -4.18 -7.59 0.71
CA CYS A 47 -3.81 -7.05 2.02
C CYS A 47 -2.67 -7.87 2.65
N HIS A 48 -2.84 -9.20 2.73
CA HIS A 48 -1.82 -10.06 3.34
C HIS A 48 -0.51 -10.05 2.55
N ASN A 49 -0.54 -10.03 1.21
CA ASN A 49 0.66 -9.94 0.39
C ASN A 49 1.40 -8.62 0.61
N TYR A 50 0.68 -7.49 0.68
CA TYR A 50 1.29 -6.19 0.95
C TYR A 50 1.95 -6.16 2.34
N LEU A 51 1.22 -6.61 3.36
CA LEU A 51 1.72 -6.65 4.75
C LEU A 51 2.94 -7.55 4.89
N ASN A 52 2.88 -8.77 4.35
CA ASN A 52 4.00 -9.71 4.40
C ASN A 52 5.20 -9.19 3.61
N GLY A 53 4.98 -8.65 2.40
CA GLY A 53 6.06 -8.07 1.60
C GLY A 53 6.79 -6.93 2.33
N PHE A 54 6.04 -6.05 3.00
CA PHE A 54 6.63 -4.98 3.81
C PHE A 54 7.45 -5.52 5.00
N ILE A 55 6.89 -6.48 5.74
CA ILE A 55 7.56 -7.08 6.91
C ILE A 55 8.83 -7.83 6.48
N ASP A 56 8.77 -8.58 5.39
CA ASP A 56 9.91 -9.36 4.92
C ASP A 56 11.00 -8.45 4.35
N ALA A 57 10.65 -7.39 3.62
CA ALA A 57 11.60 -6.38 3.15
C ALA A 57 12.30 -5.67 4.30
N THR A 58 11.54 -5.23 5.31
CA THR A 58 12.11 -4.57 6.49
C THR A 58 12.98 -5.51 7.34
N ALA A 59 12.59 -6.78 7.46
CA ALA A 59 13.41 -7.80 8.12
C ALA A 59 14.70 -8.11 7.33
N TYR A 60 14.63 -8.12 6.00
CA TYR A 60 15.79 -8.27 5.13
C TYR A 60 16.76 -7.09 5.31
N ASP A 61 16.26 -5.86 5.23
CA ASP A 61 17.07 -4.64 5.38
C ASP A 61 17.76 -4.58 6.74
N ALA A 62 17.05 -4.93 7.82
CA ALA A 62 17.60 -4.95 9.17
C ALA A 62 18.76 -5.96 9.33
N LYS A 63 18.74 -7.08 8.59
CA LYS A 63 19.79 -8.10 8.63
C LYS A 63 21.01 -7.75 7.76
N HIS A 64 20.83 -6.97 6.70
CA HIS A 64 21.85 -6.73 5.68
C HIS A 64 22.45 -5.31 5.73
N GLY A 65 22.38 -4.64 6.89
CA GLY A 65 23.00 -3.33 7.08
C GLY A 65 22.26 -2.19 6.39
N GLY A 66 20.98 -2.38 6.06
CA GLY A 66 20.09 -1.27 5.71
C GLY A 66 20.09 -0.25 6.83
N LYS A 67 20.00 1.04 6.48
CA LYS A 67 20.00 2.14 7.47
C LYS A 67 18.77 2.14 8.39
N GLY A 68 17.78 1.29 8.14
CA GLY A 68 16.59 1.14 8.96
C GLY A 68 16.72 -0.05 9.92
N SER A 69 17.02 0.21 11.19
CA SER A 69 16.66 -0.74 12.24
C SER A 69 15.14 -0.81 12.32
N THR A 70 14.52 -1.99 12.24
CA THR A 70 13.08 -2.11 12.47
C THR A 70 12.78 -1.65 13.89
N ARG A 71 12.06 -0.54 14.03
CA ARG A 71 11.61 0.01 15.31
C ARG A 71 10.37 -0.69 15.86
N PHE A 72 9.86 -1.67 15.12
CA PHE A 72 8.79 -2.57 15.54
C PHE A 72 9.32 -4.01 15.66
N CYS A 73 8.71 -4.79 16.55
CA CYS A 73 9.05 -6.18 16.81
C CYS A 73 7.78 -7.02 16.86
N LEU A 74 7.69 -8.03 16.00
CA LEU A 74 6.55 -8.95 15.93
C LEU A 74 6.86 -10.24 16.69
N GLY A 75 5.93 -10.65 17.55
CA GLY A 75 5.90 -11.94 18.20
C GLY A 75 5.06 -12.98 17.45
N GLU A 76 4.93 -14.16 18.06
CA GLU A 76 4.06 -15.22 17.57
C GLU A 76 2.59 -14.76 17.57
N GLY A 77 1.87 -14.99 16.47
CA GLY A 77 0.47 -14.59 16.32
C GLY A 77 0.24 -13.10 15.98
N ASP A 78 1.28 -12.28 15.86
CA ASP A 78 1.12 -10.86 15.52
C ASP A 78 0.73 -10.67 14.06
N LYS A 79 1.34 -11.43 13.14
CA LYS A 79 1.13 -11.28 11.69
C LYS A 79 -0.34 -11.44 11.30
N GLU A 80 -1.03 -12.37 11.95
CA GLU A 80 -2.45 -12.67 11.75
C GLU A 80 -3.35 -11.52 12.25
N ARG A 81 -2.89 -10.75 13.24
CA ARG A 81 -3.64 -9.64 13.85
C ARG A 81 -3.36 -8.29 13.19
N ILE A 82 -2.29 -8.17 12.41
CA ILE A 82 -1.91 -6.92 11.75
C ILE A 82 -3.03 -6.35 10.85
N PRO A 83 -3.74 -7.13 10.00
CA PRO A 83 -4.79 -6.58 9.15
C PRO A 83 -5.88 -5.82 9.94
N ALA A 84 -6.41 -6.45 10.99
CA ALA A 84 -7.43 -5.85 11.85
C ALA A 84 -6.88 -4.66 12.67
N THR A 85 -5.62 -4.77 13.12
CA THR A 85 -4.93 -3.70 13.87
C THR A 85 -4.71 -2.47 12.98
N LEU A 86 -4.30 -2.67 11.72
CA LEU A 86 -4.11 -1.61 10.74
C LEU A 86 -5.41 -0.85 10.47
N VAL A 87 -6.51 -1.58 10.21
CA VAL A 87 -7.82 -0.94 9.95
C VAL A 87 -8.24 -0.09 11.14
N THR A 88 -8.10 -0.62 12.36
CA THR A 88 -8.43 0.10 13.59
C THR A 88 -7.56 1.34 13.78
N TRP A 89 -6.24 1.21 13.61
CA TRP A 89 -5.30 2.30 13.82
C TRP A 89 -5.46 3.41 12.77
N MET A 90 -5.63 3.07 11.48
CA MET A 90 -5.78 4.05 10.41
C MET A 90 -7.05 4.89 10.54
N ARG A 91 -8.13 4.32 11.08
CA ARG A 91 -9.35 5.09 11.40
C ARG A 91 -9.13 6.13 12.49
N ALA A 92 -8.21 5.87 13.41
CA ALA A 92 -7.84 6.80 14.48
C ALA A 92 -6.75 7.81 14.03
N HIS A 93 -6.09 7.58 12.89
CA HIS A 93 -4.97 8.40 12.38
C HIS A 93 -5.25 8.84 10.94
N PRO A 94 -6.22 9.75 10.71
CA PRO A 94 -6.61 10.17 9.36
C PRO A 94 -5.50 10.89 8.60
N ASP A 95 -4.48 11.43 9.30
CA ASP A 95 -3.28 11.98 8.71
C ASP A 95 -2.44 10.92 7.98
N ALA A 96 -2.41 9.68 8.47
CA ALA A 96 -1.70 8.57 7.85
C ALA A 96 -2.30 8.14 6.51
N LEU A 97 -3.58 8.44 6.24
CA LEU A 97 -4.25 8.09 4.99
C LEU A 97 -3.62 8.82 3.78
N LYS A 98 -3.00 9.98 4.01
CA LYS A 98 -2.34 10.79 2.99
C LYS A 98 -0.87 10.41 2.78
N GLN A 99 -0.28 9.64 3.68
CA GLN A 99 1.11 9.19 3.58
C GLN A 99 1.25 8.11 2.50
N ASN A 100 2.50 7.86 2.08
CA ASN A 100 2.79 6.64 1.34
C ASN A 100 2.37 5.41 2.18
N ALA A 101 1.82 4.38 1.54
CA ALA A 101 1.30 3.22 2.27
C ALA A 101 2.36 2.52 3.14
N GLY A 102 3.62 2.47 2.69
CA GLY A 102 4.72 1.89 3.46
C GLY A 102 5.09 2.74 4.67
N GLU A 103 5.04 4.07 4.55
CA GLU A 103 5.26 4.99 5.67
C GLU A 103 4.15 4.89 6.72
N ALA A 104 2.89 4.89 6.27
CA ALA A 104 1.73 4.71 7.15
C ALA A 104 1.77 3.35 7.87
N LEU A 105 2.14 2.28 7.15
CA LEU A 105 2.31 0.95 7.71
C LEU A 105 3.46 0.90 8.71
N HIS A 106 4.61 1.51 8.38
CA HIS A 106 5.75 1.59 9.29
C HIS A 106 5.36 2.25 10.62
N ARG A 107 4.73 3.43 10.55
CA ARG A 107 4.29 4.19 11.72
C ARG A 107 3.30 3.40 12.56
N MET A 108 2.31 2.76 11.92
CA MET A 108 1.36 1.88 12.62
C MET A 108 2.08 0.74 13.36
N LEU A 109 3.06 0.11 12.71
CA LEU A 109 3.83 -0.97 13.32
C LEU A 109 4.69 -0.49 14.49
N GLU A 110 5.30 0.69 14.41
CA GLU A 110 6.03 1.30 15.53
C GLU A 110 5.12 1.58 16.72
N ASP A 111 3.93 2.14 16.48
CA ASP A 111 2.97 2.50 17.51
C ASP A 111 2.37 1.27 18.22
N ARG A 112 2.08 0.21 17.44
CA ARG A 112 1.31 -0.95 17.91
C ARG A 112 2.18 -2.12 18.34
N PHE A 113 3.38 -2.24 17.79
CA PHE A 113 4.31 -3.34 18.03
C PHE A 113 5.71 -2.82 18.40
N PRO A 114 5.85 -1.93 19.40
CA PRO A 114 7.15 -1.37 19.74
C PRO A 114 8.11 -2.47 20.21
N CYS A 115 9.36 -2.40 19.76
CA CYS A 115 10.41 -3.26 20.28
C CYS A 115 10.64 -2.97 21.76
N ARG A 116 10.32 -3.94 22.63
CA ARG A 116 10.72 -3.87 24.03
C ARG A 116 12.22 -4.16 24.13
N LYS A 117 12.93 -3.34 24.92
CA LYS A 117 14.29 -3.69 25.34
C LYS A 117 14.19 -4.98 26.18
N LYS A 118 14.97 -6.00 25.80
CA LYS A 118 15.29 -7.09 26.73
C LYS A 118 16.21 -6.57 27.82
#